data_AF-A0A2N6N7V1-F1
#
_entry.id   AF-A0A2N6N7V1-F1
#
_cell.length_a   1.000
_cell.length_b   1.000
_cell.length_c   1.000
_cell.angle_alpha   90.00
_cell.angle_beta   90.00
_cell.angle_gamma   90.00
#
_symmetry.space_group_name_H-M   'P 1'
#
loop_
_entity.id
_entity.type
_entity.pdbx_description
1 polymer ?
#
loop_
_entity_poly.entity_id
_entity_poly.type
_entity_poly.pdbx_seq_one_letter_code
_entity_poly.pdbx_strand_id
1 'polypeptide(L)'
;MHIVAHPTKGDPAEFLLHRGDLDRQVVALNESFAPVNISFHLLDVDWISGKGQRTGMRSAFTRGLHRGDRTTLNIYWRNSTKLDYGGTTEIFTVTHDGKRDSMFVNAATIPGGAHPVWNQGKTVVHETGHWFGLDHTPLTDIGDCKWNWKNKPGMNNEYVPAPAQTSML
;
A
#
# COMPACT_ATOMS: atom_id res chain seq x y z
N MET A 1 5.93 4.95 -10.03
CA MET A 1 5.56 3.69 -9.34
C MET A 1 6.58 2.64 -9.72
N HIS A 2 7.13 1.93 -8.74
CA HIS A 2 8.21 0.96 -8.91
C HIS A 2 7.69 -0.46 -8.68
N ILE A 3 7.68 -1.28 -9.72
CA ILE A 3 7.26 -2.67 -9.64
C ILE A 3 8.49 -3.49 -9.42
N VAL A 4 8.70 -3.89 -8.18
CA VAL A 4 9.85 -4.69 -7.80
C VAL A 4 9.40 -6.15 -7.87
N ALA A 5 10.16 -7.01 -8.52
CA ALA A 5 9.86 -8.43 -8.63
C ALA A 5 11.13 -9.30 -8.68
N HIS A 6 10.94 -10.59 -8.43
CA HIS A 6 11.96 -11.63 -8.62
C HIS A 6 11.48 -12.65 -9.64
N PRO A 7 11.47 -12.33 -10.94
CA PRO A 7 11.07 -13.30 -11.95
C PRO A 7 12.05 -14.48 -11.91
N THR A 8 11.54 -15.67 -11.62
CA THR A 8 12.29 -16.93 -11.45
C THR A 8 12.77 -17.53 -12.77
N LYS A 9 12.31 -17.04 -13.91
CA LYS A 9 12.74 -17.54 -15.24
C LYS A 9 13.16 -16.45 -16.23
N GLY A 10 13.41 -15.22 -15.74
CA GLY A 10 13.68 -14.09 -16.62
C GLY A 10 12.50 -13.71 -17.52
N ASP A 11 11.30 -14.22 -17.22
CA ASP A 11 10.07 -13.93 -17.93
C ASP A 11 9.45 -12.63 -17.39
N PRO A 12 9.36 -11.55 -18.19
CA PRO A 12 8.70 -10.32 -17.78
C PRO A 12 7.21 -10.49 -17.49
N ALA A 13 6.56 -11.58 -17.95
CA ALA A 13 5.19 -11.90 -17.56
C ALA A 13 5.06 -12.24 -16.07
N GLU A 14 6.16 -12.53 -15.38
CA GLU A 14 6.20 -12.73 -13.91
C GLU A 14 6.30 -11.41 -13.13
N PHE A 15 6.34 -10.25 -13.81
CA PHE A 15 6.17 -8.98 -13.13
C PHE A 15 4.74 -8.86 -12.60
N LEU A 16 4.63 -8.50 -11.33
CA LEU A 16 3.42 -8.63 -10.53
C LEU A 16 2.20 -7.88 -11.08
N LEU A 17 2.45 -6.81 -11.83
CA LEU A 17 1.47 -5.82 -12.26
C LEU A 17 1.82 -5.32 -13.66
N HIS A 18 0.80 -5.02 -14.45
CA HIS A 18 0.91 -4.35 -15.75
C HIS A 18 0.43 -2.90 -15.66
N ARG A 19 0.71 -2.11 -16.70
CA ARG A 19 0.36 -0.68 -16.74
C ARG A 19 -1.13 -0.42 -16.43
N GLY A 20 -2.03 -1.22 -17.00
CA GLY A 20 -3.47 -1.08 -16.77
C GLY A 20 -3.89 -1.32 -15.30
N ASP A 21 -3.11 -2.05 -14.51
CA ASP A 21 -3.39 -2.22 -13.07
C ASP A 21 -3.07 -0.93 -12.30
N LEU A 22 -1.97 -0.28 -12.68
CA LEU A 22 -1.51 0.98 -12.10
C LEU A 22 -2.46 2.13 -12.46
N ASP A 23 -2.94 2.17 -13.69
CA ASP A 23 -3.91 3.18 -14.13
C ASP A 23 -5.21 3.05 -13.32
N ARG A 24 -5.69 1.82 -13.09
CA ARG A 24 -6.84 1.55 -12.20
C ARG A 24 -6.59 1.97 -10.75
N GLN A 25 -5.36 1.79 -10.26
CA GLN A 25 -4.99 2.27 -8.92
C GLN A 25 -5.03 3.80 -8.82
N VAL A 26 -4.58 4.53 -9.86
CA VAL A 26 -4.63 6.00 -9.88
C VAL A 26 -6.08 6.49 -9.90
N VAL A 27 -6.97 5.83 -10.64
CA VAL A 27 -8.42 6.11 -10.60
C VAL A 27 -8.96 5.95 -9.18
N ALA A 28 -8.72 4.80 -8.54
CA ALA A 28 -9.18 4.54 -7.17
C ALA A 28 -8.64 5.56 -6.15
N LEU A 29 -7.40 6.02 -6.34
CA LEU A 29 -6.78 7.05 -5.50
C LEU A 29 -7.48 8.41 -5.69
N ASN A 30 -7.67 8.84 -6.94
CA ASN A 30 -8.32 10.11 -7.27
C ASN A 30 -9.78 10.16 -6.81
N GLU A 31 -10.54 9.08 -7.00
CA GLU A 31 -11.92 9.00 -6.50
C GLU A 31 -11.97 9.15 -4.97
N SER A 32 -11.02 8.53 -4.26
CA SER A 32 -10.96 8.60 -2.80
C SER A 32 -10.53 9.96 -2.25
N PHE A 33 -9.67 10.69 -2.97
CA PHE A 33 -9.15 12.00 -2.55
C PHE A 33 -9.91 13.20 -3.15
N ALA A 34 -10.83 12.98 -4.10
CA ALA A 34 -11.66 14.02 -4.70
C ALA A 34 -12.44 14.88 -3.68
N PRO A 35 -13.04 14.33 -2.60
CA PRO A 35 -13.78 15.14 -1.62
C PRO A 35 -12.93 16.20 -0.89
N VAL A 36 -11.60 16.01 -0.86
CA VAL A 36 -10.64 16.94 -0.24
C VAL A 36 -9.79 17.69 -1.29
N ASN A 37 -10.22 17.68 -2.55
CA ASN A 37 -9.60 18.42 -3.66
C ASN A 37 -8.11 18.08 -3.87
N ILE A 38 -7.73 16.81 -3.66
CA ILE A 38 -6.40 16.29 -3.95
C ILE A 38 -6.50 15.35 -5.15
N SER A 39 -5.57 15.49 -6.09
CA SER A 39 -5.49 14.65 -7.29
C SER A 39 -4.06 14.21 -7.56
N PHE A 40 -3.93 13.04 -8.15
CA PHE A 40 -2.70 12.37 -8.53
C PHE A 40 -2.71 12.08 -10.03
N HIS A 41 -1.55 12.18 -10.65
CA HIS A 41 -1.34 11.71 -12.01
C HIS A 41 -0.08 10.83 -12.04
N LEU A 42 -0.10 9.81 -12.89
CA LEU A 42 1.02 8.89 -13.01
C LEU A 42 2.15 9.53 -13.82
N LEU A 43 3.24 9.87 -13.14
CA LEU A 43 4.43 10.44 -13.79
C LEU A 43 5.25 9.38 -14.53
N ASP A 44 5.56 8.28 -13.87
CA ASP A 44 6.44 7.26 -14.44
C ASP A 44 6.27 5.88 -13.78
N VAL A 45 6.69 4.84 -14.50
CA VAL A 45 6.64 3.43 -14.08
C VAL A 45 7.90 2.69 -14.51
N ASP A 46 8.48 1.92 -13.59
CA ASP A 46 9.56 0.99 -13.89
C ASP A 46 9.31 -0.40 -13.29
N TRP A 47 9.78 -1.42 -14.02
CA TRP A 47 9.75 -2.82 -13.64
C TRP A 47 11.16 -3.28 -13.35
N ILE A 48 11.44 -3.55 -12.07
CA ILE A 48 12.78 -3.78 -11.56
C ILE A 48 12.88 -5.24 -11.12
N SER A 49 13.74 -5.99 -11.81
CA SER A 49 14.12 -7.35 -11.41
C SER A 49 15.22 -7.29 -10.35
N GLY A 50 15.06 -8.02 -9.23
CA GLY A 50 16.14 -8.24 -8.28
C GLY A 50 15.76 -8.17 -6.79
N LYS A 51 16.78 -8.23 -5.92
CA LYS A 51 16.69 -8.39 -4.44
C LYS A 51 15.93 -7.30 -3.67
N GLY A 52 15.44 -6.26 -4.36
CA GLY A 52 14.60 -5.21 -3.80
C GLY A 52 13.33 -5.70 -3.09
N GLN A 53 12.78 -6.87 -3.44
CA GLN A 53 11.62 -7.44 -2.73
C GLN A 53 11.87 -7.66 -1.23
N ARG A 54 13.14 -7.92 -0.86
CA ARG A 54 13.53 -8.24 0.52
C ARG A 54 14.14 -7.06 1.26
N THR A 55 14.24 -5.90 0.61
CA THR A 55 14.81 -4.71 1.24
C THR A 55 13.77 -4.04 2.12
N GLY A 56 14.22 -3.57 3.29
CA GLY A 56 13.40 -2.72 4.16
C GLY A 56 13.20 -1.32 3.56
N MET A 57 12.32 -0.56 4.21
CA MET A 57 12.20 0.87 3.94
C MET A 57 13.51 1.59 4.27
N ARG A 58 13.75 2.78 3.72
CA ARG A 58 15.01 3.54 3.87
C ARG A 58 16.28 2.82 3.41
N SER A 59 16.17 1.71 2.69
CA SER A 59 17.34 0.99 2.18
C SER A 59 18.03 1.79 1.07
N ALA A 60 19.31 1.50 0.80
CA ALA A 60 20.01 2.06 -0.34
C ALA A 60 19.29 1.77 -1.67
N PHE A 61 18.54 0.66 -1.73
CA PHE A 61 17.73 0.28 -2.87
C PHE A 61 16.58 1.26 -3.12
N THR A 62 15.69 1.50 -2.13
CA THR A 62 14.58 2.46 -2.30
C THR A 62 15.10 3.88 -2.52
N ARG A 63 16.16 4.27 -1.81
CA ARG A 63 16.78 5.59 -1.99
C ARG A 63 17.34 5.79 -3.40
N GLY A 64 17.90 4.75 -4.02
CA GLY A 64 18.43 4.81 -5.38
C GLY A 64 17.35 4.86 -6.46
N LEU A 65 16.16 4.35 -6.16
CA LEU A 65 15.01 4.36 -7.06
C LEU A 65 14.13 5.60 -6.93
N HIS A 66 14.19 6.29 -5.79
CA HIS A 66 13.37 7.47 -5.50
C HIS A 66 13.46 8.52 -6.62
N ARG A 67 12.30 9.00 -7.08
CA ARG A 67 12.18 10.04 -8.11
C ARG A 67 11.41 11.25 -7.59
N GLY A 68 11.74 12.42 -8.15
CA GLY A 68 11.10 13.67 -7.80
C GLY A 68 11.50 14.21 -6.42
N ASP A 69 10.62 15.03 -5.86
CA ASP A 69 10.79 15.73 -4.59
C ASP A 69 9.61 15.47 -3.64
N ARG A 70 9.40 16.37 -2.67
CA ARG A 70 8.34 16.26 -1.65
C ARG A 70 6.91 16.32 -2.21
N THR A 71 6.71 16.63 -3.49
CA THR A 71 5.39 16.54 -4.14
C THR A 71 5.23 15.27 -4.96
N THR A 72 6.21 14.36 -4.94
CA THR A 72 6.21 13.14 -5.74
C THR A 72 6.08 11.90 -4.87
N LEU A 73 4.95 11.20 -4.98
CA LEU A 73 4.70 9.97 -4.25
C LEU A 73 5.39 8.76 -4.92
N ASN A 74 6.35 8.15 -4.23
CA ASN A 74 7.04 6.95 -4.69
C ASN A 74 6.44 5.68 -4.07
N ILE A 75 5.70 4.91 -4.89
CA ILE A 75 5.07 3.64 -4.49
C ILE A 75 5.89 2.47 -5.02
N TYR A 76 6.25 1.54 -4.14
CA TYR A 76 7.03 0.33 -4.40
C TYR A 76 6.14 -0.90 -4.25
N TRP A 77 5.79 -1.52 -5.36
CA TRP A 77 4.99 -2.73 -5.41
C TRP A 77 5.86 -3.97 -5.21
N ARG A 78 5.40 -4.87 -4.34
CA ARG A 78 6.05 -6.14 -4.05
C ARG A 78 5.06 -7.25 -3.85
N ASN A 79 5.50 -8.49 -4.05
CA ASN A 79 4.68 -9.65 -3.78
C ASN A 79 4.78 -9.99 -2.30
N SER A 80 3.64 -10.27 -1.67
CA SER A 80 3.60 -10.92 -0.37
C SER A 80 2.71 -12.14 -0.47
N THR A 81 3.27 -13.31 -0.19
CA THR A 81 2.50 -14.55 -0.01
C THR A 81 1.69 -14.53 1.28
N LYS A 82 1.97 -13.60 2.19
CA LYS A 82 1.18 -13.40 3.39
C LYS A 82 0.03 -12.44 3.11
N LEU A 83 -1.18 -12.92 3.41
CA LEU A 83 -2.43 -12.17 3.29
C LEU A 83 -2.70 -11.25 4.49
N ASP A 84 -1.78 -11.15 5.44
CA ASP A 84 -1.87 -10.23 6.57
C ASP A 84 -1.10 -8.91 6.33
N TYR A 85 -0.49 -8.77 5.15
CA TYR A 85 0.29 -7.60 4.78
C TYR A 85 -0.34 -6.90 3.57
N GLY A 86 -0.85 -5.69 3.80
CA GLY A 86 -1.39 -4.80 2.77
C GLY A 86 -0.33 -3.81 2.27
N GLY A 87 0.19 -2.98 3.16
CA GLY A 87 1.17 -1.94 2.84
C GLY A 87 1.92 -1.45 4.08
N THR A 88 2.87 -0.55 3.86
CA THR A 88 3.51 0.24 4.91
C THR A 88 4.11 1.50 4.29
N THR A 89 4.04 2.62 5.02
CA THR A 89 4.51 3.93 4.56
C THR A 89 5.46 4.55 5.59
N GLU A 90 6.51 5.17 5.06
CA GLU A 90 7.39 6.05 5.81
C GLU A 90 7.43 7.44 5.19
N ILE A 91 7.37 8.46 6.04
CA ILE A 91 7.30 9.87 5.65
C ILE A 91 8.61 10.60 5.83
N PHE A 92 8.86 11.58 4.96
CA PHE A 92 10.10 12.36 4.95
C PHE A 92 10.32 13.14 6.27
N THR A 93 9.26 13.52 6.99
CA THR A 93 9.35 14.28 8.26
C THR A 93 10.00 13.44 9.36
N VAL A 94 9.80 12.13 9.36
CA VAL A 94 10.44 11.21 10.29
C VAL A 94 11.90 10.99 9.92
N THR A 95 12.22 10.99 8.62
CA THR A 95 13.55 10.63 8.13
C THR A 95 14.51 11.81 8.00
N HIS A 96 13.98 13.05 7.97
CA HIS A 96 14.72 14.28 7.68
C HIS A 96 15.52 14.23 6.36
N ASP A 97 15.17 13.31 5.45
CA ASP A 97 15.78 13.13 4.13
C ASP A 97 14.66 13.01 3.10
N GLY A 98 14.50 14.03 2.26
CA GLY A 98 13.47 14.11 1.23
C GLY A 98 13.59 13.09 0.10
N LYS A 99 14.54 12.14 0.19
CA LYS A 99 14.68 10.98 -0.70
C LYS A 99 14.41 9.65 0.01
N ARG A 100 13.93 9.69 1.24
CA ARG A 100 13.74 8.49 2.10
C ARG A 100 12.29 8.20 2.43
N ASP A 101 11.34 9.02 2.01
CA ASP A 101 9.95 8.60 2.02
C ASP A 101 9.80 7.40 1.08
N SER A 102 9.03 6.42 1.53
CA SER A 102 8.80 5.22 0.76
C SER A 102 7.51 4.56 1.19
N MET A 103 6.78 4.05 0.21
CA MET A 103 5.56 3.28 0.44
C MET A 103 5.72 1.91 -0.21
N PHE A 104 5.71 0.85 0.60
CA PHE A 104 5.63 -0.51 0.08
C PHE A 104 4.19 -0.99 0.08
N VAL A 105 3.76 -1.59 -1.02
CA VAL A 105 2.40 -2.11 -1.18
C VAL A 105 2.46 -3.53 -1.72
N ASN A 106 1.63 -4.41 -1.14
CA ASN A 106 1.42 -5.75 -1.66
C ASN A 106 0.67 -5.67 -3.00
N ALA A 107 1.29 -6.15 -4.08
CA ALA A 107 0.69 -6.14 -5.43
C ALA A 107 -0.68 -6.83 -5.49
N ALA A 108 -0.95 -7.80 -4.61
CA ALA A 108 -2.24 -8.48 -4.57
C ALA A 108 -3.43 -7.57 -4.18
N THR A 109 -3.18 -6.41 -3.55
CA THR A 109 -4.22 -5.46 -3.09
C THR A 109 -4.59 -4.38 -4.11
N ILE A 110 -3.95 -4.39 -5.29
CA ILE A 110 -4.33 -3.50 -6.39
C ILE A 110 -5.79 -3.74 -6.80
N PRO A 111 -6.52 -2.77 -7.40
CA PRO A 111 -7.87 -3.01 -7.89
C PRO A 111 -7.96 -4.26 -8.77
N GLY A 112 -8.87 -5.19 -8.44
CA GLY A 112 -9.04 -6.47 -9.14
C GLY A 112 -7.89 -7.48 -8.95
N GLY A 113 -6.96 -7.22 -8.03
CA GLY A 113 -5.87 -8.12 -7.68
C GLY A 113 -6.30 -9.38 -6.94
N ALA A 114 -5.33 -10.25 -6.67
CA ALA A 114 -5.55 -11.60 -6.13
C ALA A 114 -5.84 -11.65 -4.62
N HIS A 115 -5.72 -10.55 -3.89
CA HIS A 115 -6.06 -10.53 -2.46
C HIS A 115 -7.57 -10.72 -2.28
N PRO A 116 -8.04 -11.63 -1.40
CA PRO A 116 -9.45 -12.01 -1.34
C PRO A 116 -10.40 -10.88 -0.86
N VAL A 117 -9.86 -9.85 -0.20
CA VAL A 117 -10.65 -8.73 0.38
C VAL A 117 -10.13 -7.35 0.00
N TRP A 118 -8.84 -7.09 0.19
CA TRP A 118 -8.23 -5.78 -0.04
C TRP A 118 -7.92 -5.44 -1.50
N ASN A 119 -8.56 -6.07 -2.48
CA ASN A 119 -8.31 -5.89 -3.91
C ASN A 119 -9.11 -4.74 -4.55
N GLN A 120 -9.40 -3.69 -3.79
CA GLN A 120 -10.12 -2.49 -4.26
C GLN A 120 -9.22 -1.25 -4.33
N GLY A 121 -7.89 -1.41 -4.18
CA GLY A 121 -6.94 -0.30 -4.18
C GLY A 121 -6.97 0.60 -2.95
N LYS A 122 -7.77 0.25 -1.93
CA LYS A 122 -7.89 1.01 -0.66
C LYS A 122 -6.63 0.95 0.19
N THR A 123 -5.78 -0.06 0.00
CA THR A 123 -4.46 -0.09 0.64
C THR A 123 -3.64 1.14 0.25
N VAL A 124 -3.52 1.47 -1.04
CA VAL A 124 -2.76 2.66 -1.45
C VAL A 124 -3.40 3.94 -0.92
N VAL A 125 -4.74 4.01 -0.84
CA VAL A 125 -5.44 5.17 -0.25
C VAL A 125 -5.03 5.36 1.22
N HIS A 126 -5.10 4.28 2.01
CA HIS A 126 -4.69 4.26 3.41
C HIS A 126 -3.23 4.71 3.59
N GLU A 127 -2.34 4.07 2.86
CA GLU A 127 -0.91 4.36 2.89
C GLU A 127 -0.60 5.80 2.45
N THR A 128 -1.36 6.34 1.49
CA THR A 128 -1.24 7.75 1.06
C THR A 128 -1.69 8.71 2.16
N GLY A 129 -2.68 8.33 2.98
CA GLY A 129 -3.02 9.04 4.21
C GLY A 129 -1.82 9.17 5.15
N HIS A 130 -1.10 8.06 5.38
CA HIS A 130 0.16 8.10 6.13
C HIS A 130 1.20 9.00 5.48
N TRP A 131 1.33 8.99 4.15
CA TRP A 131 2.26 9.88 3.44
C TRP A 131 1.94 11.37 3.66
N PHE A 132 0.66 11.73 3.78
CA PHE A 132 0.21 13.06 4.17
C PHE A 132 0.34 13.35 5.68
N GLY A 133 0.81 12.39 6.48
CA GLY A 133 1.00 12.55 7.92
C GLY A 133 -0.20 12.19 8.78
N LEU A 134 -1.18 11.47 8.25
CA LEU A 134 -2.29 10.94 9.05
C LEU A 134 -1.86 9.66 9.79
N ASP A 135 -2.19 9.56 11.06
CA ASP A 135 -2.04 8.33 11.83
C ASP A 135 -3.25 7.40 11.65
N HIS A 136 -3.12 6.16 12.14
CA HIS A 136 -4.27 5.27 12.28
C HIS A 136 -5.35 5.94 13.15
N THR A 137 -6.60 5.79 12.73
CA THR A 137 -7.73 6.28 13.53
C THR A 137 -7.79 5.53 14.87
N PRO A 138 -8.27 6.16 15.96
CA PRO A 138 -8.42 5.50 17.26
C PRO A 138 -9.46 4.37 17.28
N LEU A 139 -10.17 4.14 16.16
CA LEU A 139 -11.09 3.02 15.97
C LEU A 139 -10.38 1.71 15.60
N THR A 140 -9.04 1.72 15.52
CA THR A 140 -8.24 0.55 15.15
C THR A 140 -7.08 0.35 16.12
N ASP A 141 -7.22 -0.59 17.05
CA ASP A 141 -6.11 -1.14 17.82
C ASP A 141 -5.32 -2.17 16.98
N ILE A 142 -4.09 -2.47 17.41
CA ILE A 142 -3.29 -3.58 16.84
C ILE A 142 -4.07 -4.88 17.06
N GLY A 143 -4.68 -5.36 15.97
CA GLY A 143 -5.51 -6.56 15.96
C GLY A 143 -7.00 -6.33 15.76
N ASP A 144 -7.50 -5.09 15.70
CA ASP A 144 -8.92 -4.81 15.45
C ASP A 144 -9.36 -5.15 14.03
N CYS A 145 -8.42 -5.23 13.09
CA CYS A 145 -8.60 -5.98 11.84
C CYS A 145 -8.46 -7.49 12.08
N LYS A 146 -9.10 -8.06 13.11
CA LYS A 146 -9.13 -9.52 13.29
C LYS A 146 -9.76 -10.09 12.04
N TRP A 147 -9.02 -10.96 11.36
CA TRP A 147 -9.29 -11.56 10.06
C TRP A 147 -10.67 -12.24 9.92
N ASN A 148 -11.75 -11.47 9.96
CA ASN A 148 -13.11 -11.94 9.81
C ASN A 148 -13.24 -12.69 8.48
N TRP A 149 -12.59 -12.22 7.41
CA TRP A 149 -12.59 -12.90 6.12
C TRP A 149 -11.84 -14.24 6.08
N LYS A 150 -10.79 -14.45 6.89
CA LYS A 150 -10.13 -15.78 6.99
C LYS A 150 -11.04 -16.81 7.65
N ASN A 151 -11.94 -16.35 8.51
CA ASN A 151 -12.89 -17.19 9.24
C ASN A 151 -14.31 -17.18 8.62
N LYS A 152 -14.63 -16.22 7.74
CA LYS A 152 -15.92 -15.99 7.07
C LYS A 152 -15.72 -15.32 5.71
N PRO A 153 -15.53 -16.10 4.62
CA PRO A 153 -15.42 -15.56 3.27
C PRO A 153 -16.62 -14.68 2.90
N GLY A 154 -16.38 -13.50 2.30
CA GLY A 154 -17.44 -12.59 1.81
C GLY A 154 -17.82 -11.44 2.75
N MET A 155 -17.24 -11.35 3.95
CA MET A 155 -17.37 -10.16 4.81
C MET A 155 -16.18 -9.22 4.58
N ASN A 156 -16.46 -7.94 4.32
CA ASN A 156 -15.48 -6.86 4.43
C ASN A 156 -15.05 -6.71 5.91
N ASN A 157 -14.05 -5.87 6.16
CA ASN A 157 -13.68 -5.46 7.52
C ASN A 157 -14.85 -4.68 8.14
N GLU A 158 -15.87 -5.37 8.67
CA GLU A 158 -16.90 -4.73 9.46
C GLU A 158 -16.30 -4.24 10.77
N TYR A 159 -16.69 -3.02 11.16
CA TYR A 159 -16.48 -2.50 12.50
C TYR A 159 -17.04 -3.51 13.51
N VAL A 160 -16.17 -4.10 14.33
CA VAL A 160 -16.59 -4.86 15.50
C VAL A 160 -16.73 -3.84 16.62
N PRO A 161 -17.94 -3.51 17.10
CA PRO A 161 -18.09 -2.62 18.24
C PRO A 161 -17.36 -3.23 19.42
N ALA A 162 -16.61 -2.41 20.16
CA ALA A 162 -16.04 -2.84 21.44
C ALA A 162 -17.17 -3.44 22.30
N PRO A 163 -16.93 -4.57 23.02
CA PRO A 163 -17.93 -5.09 23.93
C PRO A 163 -18.31 -3.97 24.89
N ALA A 164 -19.63 -3.74 25.02
CA ALA A 164 -20.15 -2.74 25.93
C ALA A 164 -19.45 -2.91 27.28
N GLN A 165 -18.73 -1.88 27.72
CA GLN A 165 -18.19 -1.87 29.07
C GLN A 165 -19.40 -1.90 30.00
N THR A 166 -19.67 -3.07 30.59
CA THR A 166 -20.57 -3.15 31.72
C THR A 166 -19.93 -2.29 32.81
N SER A 167 -20.49 -1.10 33.03
CA SER A 167 -20.18 -0.27 34.17
C SER A 167 -20.38 -1.14 35.41
N MET A 168 -19.27 -1.56 36.03
CA MET A 168 -19.29 -1.96 37.43
C MET A 168 -19.24 -0.66 38.23
N LEU A 169 -20.41 -0.28 38.76
CA LEU A 169 -20.46 0.46 40.02
C LEU A 169 -20.14 -0.50 41.16
#